data_AF-A0A0J6GEY4-F1
#
_entry.id   AF-A0A0J6GEY4-F1
#
_cell.length_a   1.000
_cell.length_b   1.000
_cell.length_c   1.000
_cell.angle_alpha   90.00
_cell.angle_beta   90.00
_cell.angle_gamma   90.00
#
_symmetry.space_group_name_H-M   'P 1'
#
loop_
_entity.id
_entity.type
_entity.pdbx_description
1 polymer ?
#
loop_
_entity_poly.entity_id
_entity_poly.type
_entity_poly.pdbx_seq_one_letter_code
_entity_poly.pdbx_strand_id
1 'polypeptide(L)'
;MHNQRQKKPNRLLFGFGLLFFLILSIACPQAFAIEGSMECRGLGTGSATNFTNLGNLQPNESFRVSMSANCTAVRTFASGASLGQFNRYLVGSADDVAIFHTNSQKIVPLQQPGYVGPVCLPLTCTRLTAGTPFIYEVLVIGRTGSGFGRYELAVLLNTTMIGSPTYNEHLQSFDITYTVAKPGCKMVTNSTLDLPFGTLSSNDFATSQQIANITMNCPDASQVTASLSPTQSSTGAAGTSYTTLPQLLMVATWADYNSAVNFNVPRTFAFTAGTNTISLGFRPKLISPDATPSGNFSSQYTLNITYL
;
A
#
# COMPACT_ATOMS: atom_id res chain seq x y z
N MET A 1 -91.84 -20.31 15.35
CA MET A 1 -90.60 -20.83 15.95
C MET A 1 -89.67 -21.31 14.86
N HIS A 2 -88.43 -20.84 14.90
CA HIS A 2 -87.32 -21.16 13.99
C HIS A 2 -87.04 -22.66 13.83
N ASN A 3 -86.64 -23.08 12.62
CA ASN A 3 -85.38 -23.81 12.46
C ASN A 3 -84.89 -23.78 11.00
N GLN A 4 -83.82 -23.03 10.74
CA GLN A 4 -82.98 -23.21 9.55
C GLN A 4 -81.96 -24.32 9.84
N ARG A 5 -81.75 -25.24 8.89
CA ARG A 5 -80.50 -26.03 8.81
C ARG A 5 -79.80 -25.76 7.48
N GLN A 6 -78.59 -25.22 7.64
CA GLN A 6 -77.63 -24.86 6.61
C GLN A 6 -77.04 -26.10 5.90
N LYS A 7 -76.88 -25.99 4.57
CA LYS A 7 -76.00 -26.85 3.76
C LYS A 7 -74.56 -26.32 3.84
N LYS A 8 -73.61 -27.17 4.25
CA LYS A 8 -72.16 -26.90 4.17
C LYS A 8 -71.68 -26.94 2.71
N PRO A 9 -70.88 -25.96 2.24
CA PRO A 9 -70.23 -26.03 0.94
C PRO A 9 -68.88 -26.75 1.01
N ASN A 10 -68.57 -27.46 -0.08
CA ASN A 10 -67.36 -28.27 -0.30
C ASN A 10 -66.09 -27.41 -0.29
N ARG A 11 -65.16 -27.75 0.62
CA ARG A 11 -63.87 -27.08 0.82
C ARG A 11 -62.74 -27.53 -0.11
N LEU A 12 -62.99 -28.45 -1.06
CA LEU A 12 -61.90 -29.11 -1.79
C LEU A 12 -61.35 -28.37 -3.03
N LEU A 13 -62.03 -27.32 -3.54
CA LEU A 13 -61.57 -26.64 -4.77
C LEU A 13 -60.70 -25.40 -4.55
N PHE A 14 -60.60 -24.87 -3.33
CA PHE A 14 -59.86 -23.62 -3.06
C PHE A 14 -58.37 -23.82 -2.73
N GLY A 15 -57.95 -25.05 -2.37
CA GLY A 15 -56.56 -25.32 -1.97
C GLY A 15 -55.56 -25.44 -3.12
N PHE A 16 -56.00 -25.94 -4.29
CA PHE A 16 -55.11 -26.16 -5.44
C PHE A 16 -54.74 -24.88 -6.19
N GLY A 17 -55.63 -23.87 -6.21
CA GLY A 17 -55.34 -22.59 -6.87
C GLY A 17 -54.27 -21.77 -6.14
N LEU A 18 -54.23 -21.85 -4.81
CA LEU A 18 -53.27 -21.09 -3.99
C LEU A 18 -51.86 -21.69 -4.06
N LEU A 19 -51.74 -23.01 -4.19
CA LEU A 19 -50.44 -23.68 -4.33
C LEU A 19 -49.79 -23.41 -5.71
N PHE A 20 -50.59 -23.30 -6.77
CA PHE A 20 -50.09 -23.01 -8.13
C PHE A 20 -49.57 -21.58 -8.24
N PHE A 21 -50.23 -20.60 -7.62
CA PHE A 21 -49.74 -19.22 -7.54
C PHE A 21 -48.50 -19.08 -6.64
N LEU A 22 -48.39 -19.86 -5.55
CA LEU A 22 -47.21 -19.84 -4.70
C LEU A 22 -45.97 -20.42 -5.42
N ILE A 23 -46.14 -21.49 -6.21
CA ILE A 23 -45.05 -22.11 -6.99
C ILE A 23 -44.58 -21.17 -8.13
N LEU A 24 -45.48 -20.42 -8.77
CA LEU A 24 -45.12 -19.41 -9.78
C LEU A 24 -44.43 -18.17 -9.17
N SER A 25 -44.67 -17.84 -7.91
CA SER A 25 -43.98 -16.73 -7.23
C SER A 25 -42.59 -17.08 -6.67
N ILE A 26 -42.24 -18.37 -6.60
CA ILE A 26 -40.90 -18.86 -6.22
C ILE A 26 -39.95 -18.90 -7.43
N ALA A 27 -40.50 -18.83 -8.65
CA ALA A 27 -39.74 -18.48 -9.85
C ALA A 27 -39.46 -16.97 -9.88
N CYS A 28 -38.71 -16.50 -8.90
CA CYS A 28 -37.97 -15.25 -9.03
C CYS A 28 -37.20 -15.34 -10.36
N PRO A 29 -37.25 -14.35 -11.26
CA PRO A 29 -36.35 -14.31 -12.38
C PRO A 29 -34.97 -13.99 -11.81
N GLN A 30 -34.29 -15.00 -11.29
CA GLN A 30 -32.85 -15.02 -11.39
C GLN A 30 -32.61 -15.15 -12.88
N ALA A 31 -32.54 -14.00 -13.55
CA ALA A 31 -32.15 -13.91 -14.94
C ALA A 31 -30.78 -14.59 -15.01
N PHE A 32 -30.77 -15.83 -15.49
CA PHE A 32 -29.53 -16.55 -15.69
C PHE A 32 -28.69 -15.72 -16.66
N ALA A 33 -27.54 -15.24 -16.20
CA ALA A 33 -26.59 -14.58 -17.05
C ALA A 33 -26.11 -15.60 -18.10
N ILE A 34 -26.24 -15.24 -19.37
CA ILE A 34 -25.74 -16.05 -20.48
C ILE A 34 -24.33 -15.56 -20.79
N GLU A 35 -23.34 -16.26 -20.25
CA GLU A 35 -21.91 -16.01 -20.45
C GLU A 35 -21.40 -16.61 -21.78
N GLY A 36 -20.16 -16.27 -22.16
CA GLY A 36 -19.51 -16.75 -23.38
C GLY A 36 -20.01 -16.04 -24.64
N SER A 37 -20.44 -14.79 -24.52
CA SER A 37 -20.83 -13.96 -25.67
C SER A 37 -19.63 -13.21 -26.26
N MET A 38 -18.55 -13.10 -25.48
CA MET A 38 -17.31 -12.40 -25.80
C MET A 38 -16.14 -13.10 -25.13
N GLU A 39 -15.09 -13.36 -25.89
CA GLU A 39 -13.85 -13.94 -25.37
C GLU A 39 -12.78 -12.87 -25.35
N CYS A 40 -12.27 -12.53 -24.16
CA CYS A 40 -11.22 -11.53 -23.99
C CYS A 40 -9.96 -12.14 -23.39
N ARG A 41 -8.81 -11.71 -23.90
CA ARG A 41 -7.49 -12.04 -23.37
C ARG A 41 -6.71 -10.76 -23.11
N GLY A 42 -6.31 -10.57 -21.85
CA GLY A 42 -5.48 -9.42 -21.46
C GLY A 42 -4.17 -9.36 -22.26
N LEU A 43 -3.75 -8.15 -22.63
CA LEU A 43 -2.50 -7.85 -23.32
C LEU A 43 -1.51 -7.19 -22.34
N GLY A 44 -0.21 -7.52 -22.43
CA GLY A 44 0.87 -6.87 -21.66
C GLY A 44 1.44 -7.67 -20.48
N THR A 45 2.41 -7.07 -19.76
CA THR A 45 3.00 -7.62 -18.53
C THR A 45 1.94 -7.72 -17.43
N GLY A 46 1.54 -8.93 -17.06
CA GLY A 46 0.33 -9.22 -16.27
C GLY A 46 -0.73 -10.04 -17.02
N SER A 47 -0.57 -10.27 -18.32
CA SER A 47 -1.46 -11.12 -19.14
C SER A 47 -1.56 -12.58 -18.66
N ALA A 48 -0.56 -13.07 -17.91
CA ALA A 48 -0.58 -14.40 -17.28
C ALA A 48 -1.00 -14.37 -15.80
N THR A 49 -0.92 -13.20 -15.15
CA THR A 49 -1.19 -12.99 -13.73
C THR A 49 -1.92 -11.66 -13.64
N ASN A 50 -3.25 -11.67 -13.55
CA ASN A 50 -4.16 -10.52 -13.45
C ASN A 50 -3.84 -9.62 -12.23
N PHE A 51 -2.62 -9.10 -12.13
CA PHE A 51 -2.01 -8.59 -10.91
C PHE A 51 -0.98 -7.52 -11.27
N THR A 52 -1.06 -6.36 -10.64
CA THR A 52 -0.12 -5.25 -10.77
C THR A 52 0.34 -4.83 -9.37
N ASN A 53 1.64 -4.75 -9.14
CA ASN A 53 2.21 -4.23 -7.91
C ASN A 53 2.85 -2.86 -8.18
N LEU A 54 2.35 -1.82 -7.53
CA LEU A 54 2.85 -0.45 -7.67
C LEU A 54 4.01 -0.12 -6.72
N GLY A 55 4.37 -1.06 -5.83
CA GLY A 55 5.41 -0.89 -4.84
C GLY A 55 4.99 0.03 -3.69
N ASN A 56 5.95 0.84 -3.22
CA ASN A 56 5.76 1.75 -2.12
C ASN A 56 5.32 3.12 -2.64
N LEU A 57 4.16 3.59 -2.17
CA LEU A 57 3.58 4.87 -2.51
C LEU A 57 3.41 5.73 -1.25
N GLN A 58 3.30 7.04 -1.43
CA GLN A 58 3.01 7.98 -0.35
C GLN A 58 1.49 8.01 -0.03
N PRO A 59 1.10 8.48 1.16
CA PRO A 59 -0.31 8.72 1.47
C PRO A 59 -0.94 9.75 0.52
N ASN A 60 -2.18 9.48 0.07
CA ASN A 60 -2.94 10.33 -0.87
C ASN A 60 -2.25 10.57 -2.24
N GLU A 61 -1.28 9.76 -2.59
CA GLU A 61 -0.61 9.80 -3.90
C GLU A 61 -1.56 9.28 -4.98
N SER A 62 -1.59 9.95 -6.13
CA SER A 62 -2.40 9.50 -7.28
C SER A 62 -1.63 8.45 -8.07
N PHE A 63 -2.30 7.37 -8.46
CA PHE A 63 -1.72 6.32 -9.31
C PHE A 63 -2.56 6.09 -10.57
N ARG A 64 -1.91 5.51 -11.59
CA ARG A 64 -2.51 5.15 -12.87
C ARG A 64 -1.99 3.81 -13.35
N VAL A 65 -2.89 2.93 -13.80
CA VAL A 65 -2.56 1.63 -14.38
C VAL A 65 -3.27 1.49 -15.71
N SER A 66 -2.53 1.33 -16.81
CA SER A 66 -3.10 1.04 -18.13
C SER A 66 -3.32 -0.47 -18.28
N MET A 67 -4.44 -0.82 -18.87
CA MET A 67 -4.86 -2.20 -19.10
C MET A 67 -5.47 -2.29 -20.48
N SER A 68 -5.17 -3.36 -21.19
CA SER A 68 -5.77 -3.63 -22.50
C SER A 68 -6.06 -5.11 -22.65
N ALA A 69 -7.05 -5.43 -23.47
CA ALA A 69 -7.38 -6.81 -23.82
C ALA A 69 -7.73 -6.90 -25.30
N ASN A 70 -7.36 -8.03 -25.90
CA ASN A 70 -7.84 -8.43 -27.21
C ASN A 70 -9.08 -9.29 -27.03
N CYS A 71 -10.17 -8.90 -27.66
CA CYS A 71 -11.46 -9.55 -27.53
C CYS A 71 -12.02 -10.00 -28.87
N THR A 72 -12.77 -11.09 -28.88
CA THR A 72 -13.53 -11.55 -30.04
C THR A 72 -14.99 -11.72 -29.64
N ALA A 73 -15.90 -11.15 -30.41
CA ALA A 73 -17.32 -11.38 -30.22
C ALA A 73 -17.67 -12.82 -30.63
N VAL A 74 -18.11 -13.65 -29.70
CA VAL A 74 -18.54 -15.03 -30.01
C VAL A 74 -19.95 -15.01 -30.62
N ARG A 75 -20.76 -14.02 -30.24
CA ARG A 75 -22.13 -13.81 -30.73
C ARG A 75 -22.26 -12.46 -31.41
N THR A 76 -23.34 -12.31 -32.19
CA THR A 76 -23.68 -11.01 -32.76
C THR A 76 -24.41 -10.14 -31.73
N PHE A 77 -23.86 -8.97 -31.45
CA PHE A 77 -24.47 -7.93 -30.63
C PHE A 77 -25.18 -6.94 -31.56
N ALA A 78 -26.50 -7.05 -31.71
CA ALA A 78 -27.27 -6.27 -32.68
C ALA A 78 -27.13 -4.75 -32.47
N SER A 79 -27.07 -4.31 -31.21
CA SER A 79 -26.96 -2.91 -30.82
C SER A 79 -25.65 -2.60 -30.07
N GLY A 80 -24.66 -3.49 -30.18
CA GLY A 80 -23.39 -3.38 -29.46
C GLY A 80 -23.44 -3.90 -28.03
N ALA A 81 -22.35 -3.68 -27.32
CA ALA A 81 -22.19 -4.09 -25.93
C ALA A 81 -21.78 -2.89 -25.07
N SER A 82 -22.26 -2.84 -23.84
CA SER A 82 -21.91 -1.81 -22.87
C SER A 82 -20.87 -2.34 -21.89
N LEU A 83 -19.90 -1.49 -21.54
CA LEU A 83 -18.86 -1.76 -20.55
C LEU A 83 -19.29 -1.21 -19.19
N GLY A 84 -19.23 -2.06 -18.18
CA GLY A 84 -19.41 -1.70 -16.78
C GLY A 84 -18.19 -2.09 -15.95
N GLN A 85 -18.09 -1.52 -14.76
CA GLN A 85 -17.07 -1.89 -13.78
C GLN A 85 -17.65 -2.19 -12.41
N PHE A 86 -16.92 -3.00 -11.66
CA PHE A 86 -17.08 -3.18 -10.24
C PHE A 86 -15.70 -3.22 -9.59
N ASN A 87 -15.54 -2.60 -8.43
CA ASN A 87 -14.28 -2.62 -7.71
C ASN A 87 -14.54 -2.98 -6.24
N ARG A 88 -13.54 -3.58 -5.60
CA ARG A 88 -13.58 -3.91 -4.18
C ARG A 88 -12.19 -3.90 -3.58
N TYR A 89 -12.06 -3.35 -2.39
CA TYR A 89 -10.84 -3.52 -1.60
C TYR A 89 -10.85 -4.89 -0.93
N LEU A 90 -9.81 -5.68 -1.18
CA LEU A 90 -9.54 -6.95 -0.51
C LEU A 90 -8.78 -6.72 0.80
N VAL A 91 -7.89 -5.72 0.83
CA VAL A 91 -7.12 -5.31 2.00
C VAL A 91 -7.07 -3.78 2.06
N GLY A 92 -7.31 -3.23 3.26
CA GLY A 92 -7.38 -1.79 3.49
C GLY A 92 -8.63 -1.15 2.90
N SER A 93 -8.66 0.18 2.91
CA SER A 93 -9.72 0.99 2.28
C SER A 93 -9.13 2.32 1.85
N ALA A 94 -9.39 2.74 0.61
CA ALA A 94 -8.98 4.04 0.09
C ALA A 94 -10.15 4.67 -0.69
N ASP A 95 -9.92 5.85 -1.25
CA ASP A 95 -10.89 6.51 -2.14
C ASP A 95 -11.20 5.63 -3.35
N ASP A 96 -12.46 5.64 -3.80
CA ASP A 96 -12.91 4.86 -4.96
C ASP A 96 -12.05 5.13 -6.20
N VAL A 97 -11.79 4.07 -6.97
CA VAL A 97 -11.09 4.19 -8.25
C VAL A 97 -12.06 4.49 -9.39
N ALA A 98 -11.59 5.29 -10.33
CA ALA A 98 -12.26 5.53 -11.59
C ALA A 98 -11.58 4.71 -12.70
N ILE A 99 -12.37 4.10 -13.57
CA ILE A 99 -11.84 3.48 -14.79
C ILE A 99 -12.21 4.37 -15.96
N PHE A 100 -11.22 4.74 -16.76
CA PHE A 100 -11.38 5.54 -17.95
C PHE A 100 -11.16 4.69 -19.18
N HIS A 101 -12.18 4.52 -20.02
CA HIS A 101 -12.08 3.77 -21.27
C HIS A 101 -11.46 4.68 -22.35
N THR A 102 -10.19 4.43 -22.67
CA THR A 102 -9.34 5.37 -23.42
C THR A 102 -9.87 5.60 -24.83
N ASN A 103 -10.35 4.53 -25.49
CA ASN A 103 -10.95 4.61 -26.81
C ASN A 103 -12.12 5.60 -26.84
N SER A 104 -13.07 5.47 -25.90
CA SER A 104 -14.29 6.28 -25.86
C SER A 104 -14.17 7.61 -25.13
N GLN A 105 -13.04 7.83 -24.44
CA GLN A 105 -12.79 8.98 -23.57
C GLN A 105 -13.87 9.20 -22.50
N LYS A 106 -14.43 8.10 -21.97
CA LYS A 106 -15.49 8.12 -20.96
C LYS A 106 -15.06 7.35 -19.72
N ILE A 107 -15.57 7.80 -18.57
CA ILE A 107 -15.50 7.04 -17.32
C ILE A 107 -16.47 5.86 -17.43
N VAL A 108 -15.97 4.66 -17.16
CA VAL A 108 -16.77 3.43 -17.08
C VAL A 108 -17.61 3.49 -15.81
N PRO A 109 -18.95 3.34 -15.90
CA PRO A 109 -19.81 3.42 -14.73
C PRO A 109 -19.60 2.25 -13.78
N LEU A 110 -19.72 2.52 -12.48
CA LEU A 110 -19.87 1.47 -11.48
C LEU A 110 -21.25 0.83 -11.67
N GLN A 111 -21.26 -0.39 -12.19
CA GLN A 111 -22.47 -1.04 -12.68
C GLN A 111 -22.33 -2.55 -12.58
N GLN A 112 -23.37 -3.19 -12.02
CA GLN A 112 -23.44 -4.65 -11.96
C GLN A 112 -23.69 -5.24 -13.37
N PRO A 113 -23.24 -6.48 -13.63
CA PRO A 113 -23.60 -7.19 -14.85
C PRO A 113 -25.11 -7.22 -15.07
N GLY A 114 -25.54 -7.07 -16.32
CA GLY A 114 -26.96 -7.07 -16.70
C GLY A 114 -27.60 -5.68 -16.80
N TYR A 115 -26.86 -4.61 -16.51
CA TYR A 115 -27.33 -3.26 -16.78
C TYR A 115 -26.54 -2.61 -17.91
N VAL A 116 -27.24 -1.84 -18.75
CA VAL A 116 -26.65 -1.16 -19.90
C VAL A 116 -26.16 0.23 -19.50
N GLY A 117 -24.87 0.48 -19.72
CA GLY A 117 -24.20 1.76 -19.47
C GLY A 117 -23.95 2.60 -20.74
N PRO A 118 -23.46 3.84 -20.61
CA PRO A 118 -23.21 4.75 -21.73
C PRO A 118 -21.84 4.55 -22.41
N VAL A 119 -21.01 3.63 -21.89
CA VAL A 119 -19.69 3.29 -22.44
C VAL A 119 -19.83 2.01 -23.24
N CYS A 120 -19.41 2.03 -24.50
CA CYS A 120 -19.61 0.94 -25.44
C CYS A 120 -18.31 0.22 -25.76
N LEU A 121 -18.38 -1.06 -26.11
CA LEU A 121 -17.28 -1.84 -26.66
C LEU A 121 -17.46 -2.09 -28.16
N PRO A 122 -16.40 -1.96 -28.97
CA PRO A 122 -15.06 -1.46 -28.61
C PRO A 122 -14.98 0.06 -28.38
N LEU A 123 -15.93 0.82 -28.91
CA LEU A 123 -15.90 2.29 -28.86
C LEU A 123 -17.30 2.88 -28.97
N THR A 124 -18.04 2.46 -29.99
CA THR A 124 -19.40 2.90 -30.29
C THR A 124 -20.40 1.77 -30.05
N CYS A 125 -21.62 2.12 -29.64
CA CYS A 125 -22.73 1.19 -29.43
C CYS A 125 -23.37 0.85 -30.78
N THR A 126 -22.61 0.15 -31.61
CA THR A 126 -23.00 -0.29 -32.96
C THR A 126 -22.95 -1.79 -33.04
N ARG A 127 -23.59 -2.35 -34.07
CA ARG A 127 -23.61 -3.79 -34.30
C ARG A 127 -22.19 -4.36 -34.29
N LEU A 128 -21.97 -5.40 -33.49
CA LEU A 128 -20.74 -6.18 -33.45
C LEU A 128 -21.07 -7.60 -33.92
N THR A 129 -20.53 -8.02 -35.06
CA THR A 129 -20.78 -9.34 -35.63
C THR A 129 -19.98 -10.43 -34.92
N ALA A 130 -20.52 -11.65 -34.89
CA ALA A 130 -19.78 -12.81 -34.41
C ALA A 130 -18.46 -12.99 -35.20
N GLY A 131 -17.38 -13.33 -34.51
CA GLY A 131 -16.03 -13.45 -35.05
C GLY A 131 -15.27 -12.13 -35.17
N THR A 132 -15.87 -10.96 -34.88
CA THR A 132 -15.18 -9.68 -34.98
C THR A 132 -14.18 -9.50 -33.83
N PRO A 133 -12.87 -9.37 -34.14
CA PRO A 133 -11.86 -9.06 -33.13
C PRO A 133 -11.81 -7.55 -32.89
N PHE A 134 -11.48 -7.15 -31.67
CA PHE A 134 -11.22 -5.77 -31.31
C PHE A 134 -10.34 -5.68 -30.06
N ILE A 135 -9.74 -4.52 -29.85
CA ILE A 135 -8.97 -4.21 -28.65
C ILE A 135 -9.69 -3.09 -27.90
N TYR A 136 -9.79 -3.23 -26.59
CA TYR A 136 -10.13 -2.11 -25.72
C TYR A 136 -8.96 -1.79 -24.80
N GLU A 137 -8.83 -0.53 -24.43
CA GLU A 137 -7.89 -0.08 -23.41
C GLU A 137 -8.63 0.76 -22.36
N VAL A 138 -8.26 0.51 -21.09
CA VAL A 138 -8.73 1.27 -19.95
C VAL A 138 -7.57 1.76 -19.10
N LEU A 139 -7.76 2.88 -18.45
CA LEU A 139 -6.87 3.42 -17.44
C LEU A 139 -7.59 3.38 -16.09
N VAL A 140 -7.05 2.61 -15.15
CA VAL A 140 -7.47 2.67 -13.74
C VAL A 140 -6.77 3.86 -13.11
N ILE A 141 -7.56 4.79 -12.54
CA ILE A 141 -7.09 6.01 -11.90
C ILE A 141 -7.59 5.98 -10.46
N GLY A 142 -6.68 6.15 -9.51
CA GLY A 142 -7.02 6.15 -8.09
C GLY A 142 -6.10 7.04 -7.26
N ARG A 143 -6.42 7.13 -5.97
CA ARG A 143 -5.52 7.64 -4.93
C ARG A 143 -5.25 6.56 -3.91
N THR A 144 -4.06 6.55 -3.37
CA THR A 144 -3.70 5.70 -2.25
C THR A 144 -4.45 6.11 -0.99
N GLY A 145 -4.67 5.14 -0.09
CA GLY A 145 -5.28 5.42 1.21
C GLY A 145 -4.44 6.39 2.05
N SER A 146 -5.08 7.06 2.99
CA SER A 146 -4.40 7.95 3.95
C SER A 146 -3.65 7.19 5.05
N GLY A 147 -4.05 5.94 5.33
CA GLY A 147 -3.42 5.08 6.33
C GLY A 147 -2.21 4.33 5.77
N PHE A 148 -1.24 4.02 6.62
CA PHE A 148 -0.08 3.22 6.23
C PHE A 148 -0.40 1.73 6.13
N GLY A 149 0.39 1.01 5.34
CA GLY A 149 0.31 -0.45 5.24
C GLY A 149 -0.02 -0.92 3.83
N ARG A 150 -0.33 -2.21 3.72
CA ARG A 150 -0.63 -2.88 2.45
C ARG A 150 -2.08 -2.65 2.05
N TYR A 151 -2.28 -2.39 0.77
CA TYR A 151 -3.58 -2.27 0.12
C TYR A 151 -3.67 -3.24 -1.04
N GLU A 152 -4.86 -3.77 -1.23
CA GLU A 152 -5.17 -4.69 -2.32
C GLU A 152 -6.56 -4.39 -2.85
N LEU A 153 -6.64 -4.09 -4.13
CA LEU A 153 -7.84 -3.65 -4.84
C LEU A 153 -8.10 -4.61 -5.99
N ALA A 154 -9.24 -5.27 -5.99
CA ALA A 154 -9.71 -6.03 -7.13
C ALA A 154 -10.64 -5.15 -7.98
N VAL A 155 -10.32 -5.03 -9.26
CA VAL A 155 -11.14 -4.33 -10.25
C VAL A 155 -11.63 -5.35 -11.27
N LEU A 156 -12.92 -5.29 -11.59
CA LEU A 156 -13.60 -6.21 -12.47
C LEU A 156 -14.29 -5.41 -13.57
N LEU A 157 -14.02 -5.76 -14.83
CA LEU A 157 -14.77 -5.28 -15.97
C LEU A 157 -15.82 -6.29 -16.37
N ASN A 158 -17.01 -5.80 -16.68
CA ASN A 158 -18.10 -6.60 -17.18
C ASN A 158 -18.64 -5.99 -18.48
N THR A 159 -19.29 -6.84 -19.26
CA THR A 159 -20.02 -6.40 -20.45
C THR A 159 -21.48 -6.82 -20.34
N THR A 160 -22.37 -6.01 -20.92
CA THR A 160 -23.79 -6.33 -21.06
C THR A 160 -24.23 -6.00 -22.49
N MET A 161 -24.88 -6.95 -23.16
CA MET A 161 -25.44 -6.75 -24.50
C MET A 161 -26.58 -5.73 -24.48
N ILE A 162 -26.51 -4.75 -25.39
CA ILE A 162 -27.53 -3.72 -25.51
C ILE A 162 -28.77 -4.32 -26.17
N GLY A 163 -29.93 -4.17 -25.52
CA GLY A 163 -31.21 -4.74 -25.94
C GLY A 163 -31.50 -6.14 -25.39
N SER A 164 -30.50 -6.83 -24.85
CA SER A 164 -30.64 -8.18 -24.28
C SER A 164 -29.80 -8.33 -23.01
N PRO A 165 -30.18 -7.69 -21.89
CA PRO A 165 -29.35 -7.60 -20.67
C PRO A 165 -29.04 -8.95 -20.01
N THR A 166 -29.80 -10.01 -20.32
CA THR A 166 -29.49 -11.39 -19.88
C THR A 166 -28.16 -11.90 -20.42
N TYR A 167 -27.65 -11.34 -21.52
CA TYR A 167 -26.32 -11.63 -22.04
C TYR A 167 -25.33 -10.64 -21.42
N ASN A 168 -24.79 -11.02 -20.28
CA ASN A 168 -23.77 -10.28 -19.57
C ASN A 168 -22.72 -11.25 -19.05
N GLU A 169 -21.48 -10.78 -18.94
CA GLU A 169 -20.36 -11.60 -18.49
C GLU A 169 -19.21 -10.74 -17.94
N HIS A 170 -18.33 -11.40 -17.20
CA HIS A 170 -17.07 -10.81 -16.76
C HIS A 170 -16.06 -10.87 -17.90
N LEU A 171 -15.49 -9.71 -18.25
CA LEU A 171 -14.47 -9.63 -19.29
C LEU A 171 -13.08 -9.93 -18.75
N GLN A 172 -12.75 -9.29 -17.62
CA GLN A 172 -11.45 -9.39 -17.00
C GLN A 172 -11.53 -8.96 -15.53
N SER A 173 -10.73 -9.60 -14.68
CA SER A 173 -10.45 -9.14 -13.33
C SER A 173 -8.99 -8.76 -13.23
N PHE A 174 -8.67 -7.85 -12.32
CA PHE A 174 -7.29 -7.45 -12.06
C PHE A 174 -7.12 -6.93 -10.64
N ASP A 175 -6.04 -7.37 -10.02
CA ASP A 175 -5.68 -7.03 -8.66
C ASP A 175 -4.54 -6.01 -8.68
N ILE A 176 -4.75 -4.89 -8.01
CA ILE A 176 -3.74 -3.84 -7.83
C ILE A 176 -3.30 -3.90 -6.37
N THR A 177 -1.99 -4.08 -6.15
CA THR A 177 -1.39 -4.03 -4.82
C THR A 177 -0.42 -2.86 -4.71
N TYR A 178 -0.40 -2.26 -3.53
CA TYR A 178 0.57 -1.24 -3.16
C TYR A 178 0.73 -1.18 -1.65
N THR A 179 1.83 -0.59 -1.20
CA THR A 179 2.05 -0.28 0.22
C THR A 179 2.10 1.22 0.37
N VAL A 180 1.26 1.79 1.23
CA VAL A 180 1.41 3.18 1.65
C VAL A 180 2.50 3.23 2.70
N ALA A 181 3.66 3.72 2.28
CA ALA A 181 4.84 3.79 3.12
C ALA A 181 4.63 4.83 4.23
N LYS A 182 5.06 4.48 5.43
CA LYS A 182 5.13 5.44 6.53
C LYS A 182 6.28 6.42 6.24
N PRO A 183 6.04 7.73 6.22
CA PRO A 183 7.10 8.70 6.03
C PRO A 183 8.10 8.60 7.19
N GLY A 184 9.38 8.49 6.86
CA GLY A 184 10.45 8.51 7.85
C GLY A 184 10.54 9.88 8.54
N CYS A 185 11.23 9.91 9.68
CA CYS A 185 11.52 11.18 10.36
C CYS A 185 12.48 12.03 9.51
N LYS A 186 12.37 13.36 9.65
CA LYS A 186 13.29 14.30 9.02
C LYS A 186 14.34 14.73 10.02
N MET A 187 15.61 14.69 9.64
CA MET A 187 16.69 15.22 10.47
C MET A 187 16.55 16.74 10.56
N VAL A 188 16.53 17.27 11.78
CA VAL A 188 16.49 18.72 12.07
C VAL A 188 17.90 19.26 12.24
N THR A 189 18.79 18.46 12.81
CA THR A 189 20.21 18.79 12.93
C THR A 189 20.94 18.60 11.61
N ASN A 190 22.07 19.29 11.45
CA ASN A 190 22.98 19.06 10.33
C ASN A 190 23.45 17.59 10.31
N SER A 191 23.66 17.05 9.12
CA SER A 191 24.16 15.68 8.92
C SER A 191 25.59 15.48 9.40
N THR A 192 26.32 16.57 9.62
CA THR A 192 27.68 16.60 10.14
C THR A 192 27.70 17.49 11.39
N LEU A 193 28.34 16.99 12.45
CA LEU A 193 28.49 17.72 13.70
C LEU A 193 29.95 17.63 14.15
N ASP A 194 30.58 18.78 14.33
CA ASP A 194 31.92 18.89 14.87
C ASP A 194 31.86 19.12 16.38
N LEU A 195 32.58 18.29 17.14
CA LEU A 195 32.63 18.34 18.60
C LEU A 195 34.04 18.75 19.06
N PRO A 196 34.32 20.05 19.20
CA PRO A 196 35.64 20.51 19.60
C PRO A 196 35.87 20.26 21.11
N PHE A 197 36.96 19.57 21.44
CA PHE A 197 37.40 19.41 22.83
C PHE A 197 38.32 20.54 23.31
N GLY A 198 38.84 21.37 22.40
CA GLY A 198 39.83 22.39 22.71
C GLY A 198 41.17 21.80 23.15
N THR A 199 41.91 22.53 23.97
CA THR A 199 43.18 22.08 24.57
C THR A 199 42.90 21.33 25.86
N LEU A 200 43.33 20.08 25.93
CA LEU A 200 43.19 19.22 27.11
C LEU A 200 44.55 18.93 27.74
N SER A 201 44.62 18.98 29.06
CA SER A 201 45.73 18.44 29.85
C SER A 201 45.42 17.02 30.32
N SER A 202 46.43 16.30 30.82
CA SER A 202 46.26 14.92 31.31
C SER A 202 45.18 14.77 32.39
N ASN A 203 44.92 15.83 33.17
CA ASN A 203 43.89 15.83 34.20
C ASN A 203 42.47 15.95 33.62
N ASP A 204 42.34 16.48 32.40
CA ASP A 204 41.05 16.79 31.79
C ASP A 204 40.42 15.57 31.10
N PHE A 205 41.20 14.54 30.77
CA PHE A 205 40.69 13.35 30.07
C PHE A 205 39.65 12.57 30.90
N ALA A 206 39.71 12.63 32.23
CA ALA A 206 38.73 11.93 33.07
C ALA A 206 37.34 12.57 33.05
N THR A 207 37.26 13.89 32.84
CA THR A 207 36.05 14.69 33.03
C THR A 207 35.54 15.37 31.76
N SER A 208 36.39 15.54 30.74
CA SER A 208 36.02 16.22 29.50
C SER A 208 35.08 15.37 28.66
N GLN A 209 33.89 15.88 28.39
CA GLN A 209 32.90 15.20 27.56
C GLN A 209 32.21 16.18 26.64
N GLN A 210 32.02 15.77 25.39
CA GLN A 210 31.18 16.47 24.42
C GLN A 210 29.93 15.62 24.14
N ILE A 211 28.79 16.29 23.98
CA ILE A 211 27.52 15.62 23.69
C ILE A 211 27.03 16.05 22.31
N ALA A 212 26.85 15.08 21.42
CA ALA A 212 26.12 15.26 20.18
C ALA A 212 24.63 15.00 20.42
N ASN A 213 23.80 16.00 20.17
CA ASN A 213 22.35 15.85 20.17
C ASN A 213 21.86 15.82 18.72
N ILE A 214 21.47 14.64 18.23
CA ILE A 214 20.93 14.45 16.89
C ILE A 214 19.42 14.54 16.99
N THR A 215 18.83 15.59 16.42
CA THR A 215 17.40 15.87 16.54
C THR A 215 16.68 15.54 15.25
N MET A 216 15.54 14.87 15.37
CA MET A 216 14.69 14.46 14.26
C MET A 216 13.25 14.84 14.54
N ASN A 217 12.51 15.23 13.50
CA ASN A 217 11.08 15.48 13.55
C ASN A 217 10.34 14.37 12.82
N CYS A 218 9.53 13.62 13.55
CA CYS A 218 8.75 12.51 13.03
C CYS A 218 7.31 12.97 12.80
N PRO A 219 6.72 12.74 11.61
CA PRO A 219 5.30 13.04 11.40
C PRO A 219 4.40 12.18 12.30
N ASP A 220 4.80 10.93 12.56
CA ASP A 220 4.09 9.97 13.40
C ASP A 220 5.05 9.19 14.31
N ALA A 221 4.53 8.63 15.41
CA ALA A 221 5.31 7.81 16.33
C ALA A 221 5.89 6.59 15.60
N SER A 222 7.20 6.40 15.63
CA SER A 222 7.93 5.43 14.78
C SER A 222 8.99 4.69 15.56
N GLN A 223 9.26 3.44 15.19
CA GLN A 223 10.37 2.70 15.74
C GLN A 223 11.58 2.86 14.83
N VAL A 224 12.72 3.23 15.40
CA VAL A 224 13.97 3.38 14.65
C VAL A 224 15.07 2.58 15.31
N THR A 225 16.03 2.13 14.54
CA THR A 225 17.28 1.61 15.07
C THR A 225 18.41 2.56 14.73
N ALA A 226 19.35 2.73 15.65
CA ALA A 226 20.55 3.51 15.41
C ALA A 226 21.81 2.71 15.75
N SER A 227 22.81 2.73 14.88
CA SER A 227 24.12 2.12 15.11
C SER A 227 25.23 3.13 14.86
N LEU A 228 26.25 3.10 15.70
CA LEU A 228 27.41 3.99 15.57
C LEU A 228 28.59 3.19 15.02
N SER A 229 29.21 3.70 13.97
CA SER A 229 30.37 3.10 13.32
C SER A 229 31.56 4.05 13.41
N PRO A 230 32.65 3.69 14.10
CA PRO A 230 33.85 4.51 14.15
C PRO A 230 34.67 4.34 12.86
N THR A 231 35.32 5.41 12.40
CA THR A 231 36.29 5.34 11.29
C THR A 231 37.59 4.68 11.75
N GLN A 232 38.03 4.97 12.97
CA GLN A 232 39.15 4.29 13.62
C GLN A 232 38.71 2.94 14.20
N SER A 233 39.64 2.00 14.33
CA SER A 233 39.33 0.67 14.88
C SER A 233 38.81 0.73 16.33
N SER A 234 37.87 -0.15 16.64
CA SER A 234 37.48 -0.44 18.02
C SER A 234 38.63 -1.12 18.75
N THR A 235 38.79 -0.83 20.04
CA THR A 235 39.79 -1.52 20.89
C THR A 235 39.32 -2.91 21.36
N GLY A 236 38.07 -3.29 21.03
CA GLY A 236 37.44 -4.52 21.50
C GLY A 236 36.65 -4.35 22.80
N ALA A 237 36.89 -3.29 23.58
CA ALA A 237 36.02 -2.90 24.68
C ALA A 237 34.83 -2.06 24.19
N ALA A 238 33.67 -2.22 24.84
CA ALA A 238 32.44 -1.54 24.46
C ALA A 238 32.62 -0.02 24.51
N GLY A 239 32.19 0.66 23.43
CA GLY A 239 32.24 2.11 23.31
C GLY A 239 33.63 2.70 23.13
N THR A 240 34.70 1.91 23.02
CA THR A 240 36.06 2.46 22.95
C THR A 240 36.74 2.23 21.61
N SER A 241 37.21 3.30 20.97
CA SER A 241 37.96 3.26 19.72
C SER A 241 39.25 4.06 19.83
N TYR A 242 40.18 3.81 18.92
CA TYR A 242 41.40 4.61 18.83
C TYR A 242 41.10 6.04 18.34
N THR A 243 41.94 6.99 18.73
CA THR A 243 42.01 8.31 18.08
C THR A 243 43.16 8.32 17.07
N THR A 244 43.33 9.42 16.32
CA THR A 244 44.53 9.62 15.50
C THR A 244 45.80 9.84 16.32
N LEU A 245 45.69 10.18 17.61
CA LEU A 245 46.82 10.37 18.51
C LEU A 245 47.10 9.05 19.28
N PRO A 246 48.29 8.47 19.16
CA PRO A 246 48.64 7.26 19.90
C PRO A 246 48.49 7.44 21.41
N GLN A 247 48.16 6.35 22.10
CA GLN A 247 47.91 6.31 23.55
C GLN A 247 46.68 7.09 24.04
N LEU A 248 45.91 7.69 23.12
CA LEU A 248 44.63 8.31 23.41
C LEU A 248 43.51 7.56 22.69
N LEU A 249 42.52 7.15 23.48
CA LEU A 249 41.29 6.52 23.04
C LEU A 249 40.13 7.52 23.10
N MET A 250 39.04 7.19 22.43
CA MET A 250 37.76 7.87 22.55
C MET A 250 36.71 6.90 23.07
N VAL A 251 35.96 7.34 24.07
CA VAL A 251 34.83 6.60 24.66
C VAL A 251 33.54 7.22 24.13
N ALA A 252 32.75 6.43 23.42
CA ALA A 252 31.41 6.75 22.95
C ALA A 252 30.35 6.10 23.86
N THR A 253 29.37 6.89 24.27
CA THR A 253 28.26 6.48 25.13
C THR A 253 26.93 6.93 24.55
N TRP A 254 25.88 6.15 24.78
CA TRP A 254 24.52 6.66 24.69
C TRP A 254 24.27 7.54 25.92
N ALA A 255 24.13 8.85 25.70
CA ALA A 255 24.10 9.83 26.77
C ALA A 255 22.79 9.84 27.56
N ASP A 256 21.73 9.21 27.04
CA ASP A 256 20.43 9.08 27.71
C ASP A 256 20.50 8.20 28.97
N TYR A 257 21.26 7.10 28.93
CA TYR A 257 21.47 6.20 30.07
C TYR A 257 22.94 6.07 30.48
N ASN A 258 23.82 6.90 29.93
CA ASN A 258 25.27 6.84 30.13
C ASN A 258 25.84 5.42 29.93
N SER A 259 25.36 4.72 28.91
CA SER A 259 25.77 3.34 28.60
C SER A 259 26.76 3.32 27.44
N ALA A 260 27.72 2.41 27.45
CA ALA A 260 28.70 2.30 26.37
C ALA A 260 28.01 1.93 25.05
N VAL A 261 28.47 2.54 23.95
CA VAL A 261 27.96 2.19 22.62
C VAL A 261 28.61 0.88 22.15
N ASN A 262 27.81 -0.11 21.80
CA ASN A 262 28.32 -1.27 21.06
C ASN A 262 28.43 -0.89 19.57
N PHE A 263 29.65 -0.64 19.10
CA PHE A 263 29.87 -0.22 17.72
C PHE A 263 29.32 -1.23 16.72
N ASN A 264 28.71 -0.73 15.65
CA ASN A 264 28.04 -1.52 14.59
C ASN A 264 26.88 -2.41 15.08
N VAL A 265 26.46 -2.29 16.35
CA VAL A 265 25.30 -2.99 16.88
C VAL A 265 24.12 -2.01 16.97
N PRO A 266 22.99 -2.28 16.29
CA PRO A 266 21.83 -1.41 16.35
C PRO A 266 21.20 -1.38 17.75
N ARG A 267 20.86 -0.17 18.20
CA ARG A 267 20.01 0.08 19.37
C ARG A 267 18.65 0.60 18.90
N THR A 268 17.58 0.07 19.46
CA THR A 268 16.21 0.48 19.11
C THR A 268 15.74 1.66 19.94
N PHE A 269 15.08 2.62 19.29
CA PHE A 269 14.44 3.79 19.87
C PHE A 269 12.97 3.82 19.47
N ALA A 270 12.10 4.19 20.41
CA ALA A 270 10.69 4.46 20.16
C ALA A 270 10.50 5.98 20.08
N PHE A 271 10.36 6.51 18.88
CA PHE A 271 10.10 7.92 18.65
C PHE A 271 8.62 8.23 18.70
N THR A 272 8.28 9.38 19.26
CA THR A 272 6.91 9.92 19.24
C THR A 272 6.70 10.78 18.00
N ALA A 273 5.45 11.11 17.68
CA ALA A 273 5.18 12.19 16.74
C ALA A 273 5.82 13.49 17.27
N GLY A 274 6.35 14.32 16.37
CA GLY A 274 7.09 15.53 16.71
C GLY A 274 8.60 15.32 16.90
N THR A 275 9.20 16.12 17.76
CA THR A 275 10.66 16.19 17.94
C THR A 275 11.19 15.09 18.86
N ASN A 276 12.23 14.39 18.39
CA ASN A 276 12.94 13.33 19.10
C ASN A 276 14.44 13.59 19.03
N THR A 277 15.19 13.14 20.04
CA THR A 277 16.65 13.35 20.12
C THR A 277 17.35 12.05 20.44
N ILE A 278 18.43 11.75 19.70
CA ILE A 278 19.44 10.75 20.07
C ILE A 278 20.66 11.52 20.59
N SER A 279 21.06 11.24 21.82
CA SER A 279 22.21 11.89 22.44
C SER A 279 23.40 10.91 22.55
N LEU A 280 24.54 11.30 22.00
CA LEU A 280 25.79 10.56 22.06
C LEU A 280 26.84 11.35 22.83
N GLY A 281 27.44 10.73 23.84
CA GLY A 281 28.52 11.31 24.63
C GLY A 281 29.88 10.80 24.13
N PHE A 282 30.83 11.72 23.94
CA PHE A 282 32.20 11.41 23.55
C PHE A 282 33.14 11.94 24.61
N ARG A 283 34.06 11.09 25.09
CA ARG A 283 35.08 11.45 26.06
C ARG A 283 36.44 10.84 25.70
N PRO A 284 37.51 11.64 25.59
CA PRO A 284 38.86 11.11 25.44
C PRO A 284 39.29 10.34 26.69
N LYS A 285 40.06 9.26 26.52
CA LYS A 285 40.54 8.43 27.61
C LYS A 285 41.95 7.96 27.31
N LEU A 286 42.85 8.06 28.28
CA LEU A 286 44.19 7.50 28.16
C LEU A 286 44.14 5.98 28.06
N ILE A 287 45.01 5.39 27.23
CA ILE A 287 45.11 3.92 27.10
C ILE A 287 45.60 3.27 28.39
N SER A 288 46.45 3.97 29.15
CA SER A 288 46.97 3.59 30.46
C SER A 288 47.13 4.85 31.35
N PRO A 289 47.14 4.70 32.68
CA PRO A 289 47.27 5.85 33.59
C PRO A 289 48.56 6.68 33.39
N ASP A 290 49.64 6.03 32.96
CA ASP A 290 50.97 6.66 32.78
C ASP A 290 51.20 7.21 31.36
N ALA A 291 50.18 7.13 30.49
CA ALA A 291 50.29 7.64 29.12
C ALA A 291 50.35 9.17 29.11
N THR A 292 51.30 9.73 28.35
CA THR A 292 51.47 11.18 28.18
C THR A 292 51.40 11.59 26.70
N PRO A 293 50.25 11.42 26.04
CA PRO A 293 50.10 11.78 24.63
C PRO A 293 50.23 13.30 24.45
N SER A 294 50.96 13.73 23.42
CA SER A 294 51.13 15.15 23.07
C SER A 294 50.94 15.34 21.58
N GLY A 295 50.10 16.31 21.22
CA GLY A 295 49.73 16.61 19.83
C GLY A 295 48.22 16.73 19.64
N ASN A 296 47.82 16.93 18.39
CA ASN A 296 46.42 17.01 18.03
C ASN A 296 45.83 15.60 17.88
N PHE A 297 44.56 15.45 18.24
CA PHE A 297 43.81 14.21 18.04
C PHE A 297 42.48 14.49 17.33
N SER A 298 41.97 13.48 16.65
CA SER A 298 40.65 13.48 16.03
C SER A 298 40.09 12.06 16.02
N SER A 299 38.77 11.96 16.06
CA SER A 299 38.02 10.72 15.85
C SER A 299 36.79 11.04 15.02
N GLN A 300 36.40 10.11 14.14
CA GLN A 300 35.21 10.27 13.30
C GLN A 300 34.27 9.08 13.49
N TYR A 301 32.97 9.36 13.48
CA TYR A 301 31.92 8.37 13.62
C TYR A 301 30.79 8.64 12.65
N THR A 302 30.17 7.57 12.16
CA THR A 302 28.94 7.60 11.36
C THR A 302 27.81 7.00 12.17
N LEU A 303 26.75 7.79 12.41
CA LEU A 303 25.51 7.30 13.01
C LEU A 303 24.55 6.88 11.89
N ASN A 304 24.29 5.58 11.78
CA ASN A 304 23.31 5.04 10.83
C ASN A 304 21.96 4.94 11.54
N ILE A 305 20.91 5.49 10.92
CA ILE A 305 19.54 5.44 11.44
C ILE A 305 18.67 4.71 10.42
N THR A 306 17.95 3.69 10.86
CA THR A 306 17.06 2.88 10.03
C THR A 306 15.65 2.89 10.58
N TYR A 307 14.67 3.18 9.72
CA TYR A 307 13.24 3.15 10.05
C TYR A 307 12.71 1.72 9.92
N LEU A 308 11.95 1.27 10.92
CA LEU A 308 11.28 -0.03 10.94
C LEU A 308 9.83 0.07 10.50
#